data_AF-A0A2E0D2U4-F1
#
_entry.id   AF-A0A2E0D2U4-F1
#
_cell.length_a   1.000
_cell.length_b   1.000
_cell.length_c   1.000
_cell.angle_alpha   90.00
_cell.angle_beta   90.00
_cell.angle_gamma   90.00
#
_symmetry.space_group_name_H-M   'P 1'
#
loop_
_entity.id
_entity.type
_entity.pdbx_description
1 polymer ?
#
loop_
_entity_poly.entity_id
_entity_poly.type
_entity_poly.pdbx_seq_one_letter_code
_entity_poly.pdbx_strand_id
1 'polypeptide(L)'
;MDLVVIAQIITGMATLTVATVLVFQLRKQNEQLSLQHRDAERNLIVSIREIASSRGSAMGANPEWQDISYRGLHDFDSLKNQLERVQFYSAFTHQLHLHNLQTMYSDLLEIDAEKNLKNWFAVFPGTRKFYRESMIRNELPERFVKLCDRFIKEIESEVGE
;
A
#
# COMPACT_ATOMS: atom_id res chain seq x y z
N MET A 1 -4.54 -29.33 63.75
CA MET A 1 -4.81 -28.49 62.56
C MET A 1 -6.04 -29.05 61.88
N ASP A 2 -7.04 -28.23 61.63
CA ASP A 2 -8.32 -28.67 61.06
C ASP A 2 -8.15 -29.08 59.59
N LEU A 3 -8.82 -30.15 59.16
CA LEU A 3 -8.62 -30.76 57.83
C LEU A 3 -9.03 -29.79 56.71
N VAL A 4 -9.99 -28.91 57.00
CA VAL A 4 -10.46 -27.81 56.15
C VAL A 4 -9.33 -26.81 55.87
N VAL A 5 -8.50 -26.49 56.86
CA VAL A 5 -7.39 -25.52 56.70
C VAL A 5 -6.32 -26.10 55.78
N ILE A 6 -6.01 -27.39 55.92
CA ILE A 6 -5.05 -28.08 55.05
C ILE A 6 -5.56 -28.11 53.60
N ALA A 7 -6.84 -28.43 53.39
CA ALA A 7 -7.45 -28.44 52.06
C ALA A 7 -7.40 -27.06 51.38
N GLN A 8 -7.71 -25.98 52.11
CA GLN A 8 -7.65 -24.61 51.58
C GLN A 8 -6.23 -24.19 51.20
N ILE A 9 -5.21 -24.56 51.97
CA ILE A 9 -3.81 -24.27 51.63
C ILE A 9 -3.43 -24.98 50.32
N ILE A 10 -3.79 -26.26 50.16
CA ILE A 10 -3.51 -27.03 48.94
C ILE A 10 -4.22 -26.41 47.73
N THR A 11 -5.50 -26.05 47.86
CA THR A 11 -6.25 -25.37 46.80
C THR A 11 -5.62 -24.02 46.43
N GLY A 12 -5.25 -23.21 47.42
CA GLY A 12 -4.58 -21.93 47.21
C GLY A 12 -3.27 -22.07 46.44
N MET A 13 -2.44 -23.06 46.79
CA MET A 13 -1.20 -23.36 46.06
C MET A 13 -1.46 -23.81 44.62
N ALA A 14 -2.49 -24.63 44.39
CA ALA A 14 -2.86 -25.06 43.04
C ALA A 14 -3.30 -23.87 42.17
N THR A 15 -4.13 -22.97 42.71
CA THR A 15 -4.55 -21.74 42.03
C THR A 15 -3.36 -20.83 41.73
N LEU A 16 -2.45 -20.64 42.68
CA LEU A 16 -1.23 -19.84 42.48
C LEU A 16 -0.33 -20.42 41.38
N THR A 17 -0.20 -21.74 41.34
CA THR A 17 0.59 -22.45 40.32
C THR A 17 0.00 -22.22 38.93
N VAL A 18 -1.31 -22.40 38.78
CA VAL A 18 -2.02 -22.16 37.52
C VAL A 18 -1.91 -20.70 37.09
N ALA A 19 -2.13 -19.75 38.01
CA ALA A 19 -2.00 -18.33 37.74
C ALA A 19 -0.59 -17.95 37.28
N THR A 20 0.44 -18.53 37.90
CA THR A 20 1.84 -18.32 37.51
C THR A 20 2.08 -18.82 36.08
N VAL A 21 1.65 -20.04 35.77
CA VAL A 21 1.76 -20.61 34.42
C VAL A 21 1.05 -19.75 33.38
N LEU A 22 -0.15 -19.26 33.68
CA LEU A 22 -0.91 -18.36 32.79
C LEU A 22 -0.15 -17.05 32.52
N VAL A 23 0.44 -16.43 33.55
CA VAL A 23 1.27 -15.23 33.37
C VAL A 23 2.48 -15.52 32.46
N PHE A 24 3.13 -16.67 32.62
CA PHE A 24 4.22 -17.07 31.72
C PHE A 24 3.76 -17.30 30.29
N GLN A 25 2.58 -17.92 30.09
CA GLN A 25 2.00 -18.10 28.77
C GLN A 25 1.67 -16.77 28.10
N LEU A 26 1.04 -15.84 28.82
CA LEU A 26 0.72 -14.49 28.31
C LEU A 26 1.97 -13.73 27.89
N ARG A 27 3.05 -13.80 28.69
CA ARG A 27 4.34 -13.18 28.32
C ARG A 27 4.89 -13.75 27.01
N LYS A 28 4.88 -15.08 26.85
CA LYS A 28 5.32 -15.74 25.61
C LYS A 28 4.43 -15.40 24.42
N GLN A 29 3.11 -15.35 24.61
CA GLN A 29 2.17 -14.98 23.56
C GLN A 29 2.38 -13.54 23.09
N ASN A 30 2.63 -12.60 24.01
CA ASN A 30 2.92 -11.21 23.67
C ASN A 30 4.23 -11.07 22.87
N GLU A 31 5.27 -11.85 23.23
CA GLU A 31 6.52 -11.89 22.47
C GLU A 31 6.32 -12.49 21.07
N GLN A 32 5.56 -13.56 20.96
CA GLN A 32 5.23 -14.16 19.66
C GLN A 32 4.42 -13.20 18.78
N LEU A 33 3.47 -12.46 19.37
CA LEU A 33 2.65 -11.49 18.66
C LEU A 33 3.50 -10.33 18.13
N SER A 34 4.46 -9.83 18.92
CA SER A 34 5.35 -8.75 18.47
C SER A 34 6.27 -9.20 17.34
N LEU A 35 6.78 -10.43 17.39
CA LEU A 35 7.56 -11.02 16.30
C LEU A 35 6.71 -11.19 15.04
N GLN A 36 5.51 -11.75 15.16
CA GLN A 36 4.59 -11.91 14.03
C GLN A 36 4.21 -10.56 13.39
N HIS A 37 4.00 -9.53 14.21
CA HIS A 37 3.69 -8.19 13.71
C HIS A 37 4.86 -7.64 12.87
N ARG A 38 6.08 -7.72 13.40
CA ARG A 38 7.29 -7.29 12.69
C ARG A 38 7.53 -8.07 11.40
N ASP A 39 7.28 -9.38 11.42
CA ASP A 39 7.42 -10.21 10.22
C ASP A 39 6.35 -9.87 9.17
N ALA A 40 5.11 -9.60 9.59
CA ALA A 40 4.04 -9.17 8.69
C ALA A 40 4.35 -7.81 8.05
N GLU A 41 4.84 -6.85 8.83
CA GLU A 41 5.31 -5.55 8.35
C GLU A 41 6.43 -5.70 7.33
N ARG A 42 7.46 -6.50 7.65
CA ARG A 42 8.58 -6.77 6.74
C ARG A 42 8.11 -7.41 5.44
N ASN A 43 7.24 -8.41 5.53
CA ASN A 43 6.69 -9.08 4.36
C ASN A 43 5.90 -8.11 3.48
N LEU A 44 5.11 -7.23 4.08
CA LEU A 44 4.35 -6.21 3.35
C LEU A 44 5.27 -5.22 2.62
N ILE A 45 6.34 -4.74 3.29
CA ILE A 45 7.36 -3.89 2.65
C ILE A 45 7.98 -4.61 1.44
N VAL A 46 8.40 -5.87 1.62
CA VAL A 46 9.03 -6.67 0.56
C VAL A 46 8.08 -6.84 -0.61
N SER A 47 6.82 -7.22 -0.36
CA SER A 47 5.83 -7.41 -1.42
C SER A 47 5.54 -6.12 -2.20
N ILE A 48 5.41 -4.97 -1.53
CA ILE A 48 5.19 -3.69 -2.23
C ILE A 48 6.41 -3.33 -3.11
N ARG A 49 7.63 -3.54 -2.60
CA ARG A 49 8.87 -3.30 -3.37
C ARG A 49 9.01 -4.27 -4.54
N GLU A 50 8.61 -5.52 -4.38
CA GLU A 50 8.63 -6.52 -5.45
C GLU A 50 7.62 -6.20 -6.55
N ILE A 51 6.40 -5.74 -6.20
CA ILE A 51 5.42 -5.25 -7.18
C ILE A 51 5.99 -4.07 -7.97
N ALA A 52 6.60 -3.09 -7.28
CA ALA A 52 7.22 -1.94 -7.93
C ALA A 52 8.38 -2.35 -8.85
N SER A 53 9.27 -3.23 -8.37
CA SER A 53 10.45 -3.69 -9.11
C SER A 53 10.08 -4.55 -10.31
N SER A 54 9.16 -5.50 -10.16
CA SER A 54 8.72 -6.39 -11.24
C SER A 54 8.06 -5.61 -12.38
N ARG A 55 7.24 -4.61 -12.04
CA ARG A 55 6.67 -3.67 -13.01
C ARG A 55 7.76 -2.88 -13.74
N GLY A 56 8.72 -2.33 -12.99
CA GLY A 56 9.86 -1.59 -13.55
C GLY A 56 10.66 -2.44 -14.55
N SER A 57 10.95 -3.69 -14.19
CA SER A 57 11.64 -4.64 -15.06
C SER A 57 10.82 -5.04 -16.28
N ALA A 58 9.51 -5.29 -16.12
CA ALA A 58 8.63 -5.65 -17.23
C ALA A 58 8.52 -4.51 -18.26
N MET A 59 8.41 -3.27 -17.80
CA MET A 59 8.43 -2.09 -18.67
C MET A 59 9.82 -1.86 -19.26
N GLY A 60 10.89 -2.12 -18.49
CA GLY A 60 12.28 -2.10 -18.93
C GLY A 60 12.60 -3.05 -20.10
N ALA A 61 11.96 -4.21 -20.14
CA ALA A 61 12.24 -5.27 -21.09
C ALA A 61 11.54 -5.13 -22.46
N ASN A 62 10.55 -4.24 -22.58
CA ASN A 62 9.77 -4.08 -23.81
C ASN A 62 9.82 -2.64 -24.33
N PRO A 63 10.66 -2.35 -25.35
CA PRO A 63 10.80 -1.00 -25.93
C PRO A 63 9.51 -0.42 -26.50
N GLU A 64 8.62 -1.25 -27.06
CA GLU A 64 7.33 -0.79 -27.59
C GLU A 64 6.43 -0.26 -26.46
N TRP A 65 6.41 -0.97 -25.33
CA TRP A 65 5.68 -0.53 -24.15
C TRP A 65 6.27 0.73 -23.52
N GLN A 66 7.59 0.91 -23.59
CA GLN A 66 8.25 2.14 -23.13
C GLN A 66 7.81 3.33 -23.96
N ASP A 67 7.79 3.20 -25.29
CA ASP A 67 7.34 4.27 -26.19
C ASP A 67 5.87 4.65 -25.93
N ILE A 68 4.99 3.67 -25.86
CA ILE A 68 3.56 3.89 -25.57
C ILE A 68 3.36 4.55 -24.21
N SER A 69 4.06 4.06 -23.18
CA SER A 69 3.97 4.62 -21.83
C SER A 69 4.51 6.04 -21.79
N TYR A 70 5.67 6.28 -22.40
CA TYR A 70 6.26 7.62 -22.48
C TYR A 70 5.30 8.60 -23.15
N ARG A 71 4.76 8.25 -24.32
CA ARG A 71 3.77 9.07 -25.03
C ARG A 71 2.53 9.32 -24.19
N GLY A 72 1.88 8.28 -23.68
CA GLY A 72 0.65 8.42 -22.90
C GLY A 72 0.81 9.17 -21.58
N LEU A 73 1.97 9.07 -20.92
CA LEU A 73 2.27 9.81 -19.70
C LEU A 73 2.37 11.32 -19.96
N HIS A 74 2.96 11.74 -21.08
CA HIS A 74 3.13 13.16 -21.41
C HIS A 74 1.91 13.73 -22.13
N ASP A 75 1.36 12.99 -23.09
CA ASP A 75 0.18 13.38 -23.88
C ASP A 75 -0.68 12.14 -24.18
N PHE A 76 -1.79 12.00 -23.46
CA PHE A 76 -2.70 10.87 -23.64
C PHE A 76 -3.36 10.82 -25.03
N ASP A 77 -3.47 11.95 -25.73
CA ASP A 77 -4.04 11.98 -27.08
C ASP A 77 -3.07 11.47 -28.14
N SER A 78 -1.77 11.45 -27.83
CA SER A 78 -0.72 10.94 -28.73
C SER A 78 -0.76 9.42 -28.92
N LEU A 79 -1.63 8.70 -28.20
CA LEU A 79 -1.88 7.27 -28.38
C LEU A 79 -2.69 7.03 -29.67
N LYS A 80 -2.09 6.30 -30.61
CA LYS A 80 -2.47 6.22 -32.02
C LYS A 80 -3.73 5.39 -32.28
N ASN A 81 -3.97 4.37 -31.46
CA ASN A 81 -5.04 3.40 -31.68
C ASN A 81 -5.57 2.81 -30.37
N GLN A 82 -6.65 2.04 -30.47
CA GLN A 82 -7.30 1.44 -29.30
C GLN A 82 -6.41 0.45 -28.55
N LEU A 83 -5.51 -0.26 -29.24
CA LEU A 83 -4.60 -1.21 -28.61
C LEU A 83 -3.61 -0.49 -27.68
N GLU A 84 -2.99 0.59 -28.16
CA GLU A 84 -2.10 1.43 -27.34
C GLU A 84 -2.84 2.00 -26.13
N ARG A 85 -4.10 2.43 -26.29
CA ARG A 85 -4.92 2.95 -25.18
C ARG A 85 -5.24 1.88 -24.13
N VAL A 86 -5.53 0.65 -24.55
CA VAL A 86 -5.76 -0.48 -23.62
C VAL A 86 -4.48 -0.87 -22.88
N GLN A 87 -3.35 -0.91 -23.56
CA GLN A 87 -2.05 -1.18 -22.94
C GLN A 87 -1.68 -0.10 -21.92
N PHE A 88 -1.84 1.17 -22.30
CA PHE A 88 -1.63 2.30 -21.39
C PHE A 88 -2.60 2.25 -20.19
N TYR A 89 -3.90 2.01 -20.44
CA TYR A 89 -4.90 1.86 -19.38
C TYR A 89 -4.47 0.82 -18.35
N SER A 90 -4.13 -0.39 -18.81
CA SER A 90 -3.67 -1.46 -17.92
C SER A 90 -2.44 -1.05 -17.11
N ALA A 91 -1.39 -0.53 -17.76
CA ALA A 91 -0.15 -0.15 -17.09
C ALA A 91 -0.35 1.00 -16.07
N PHE A 92 -1.26 1.92 -16.38
CA PHE A 92 -1.59 3.07 -15.56
C PHE A 92 -2.47 2.71 -14.36
N THR A 93 -3.48 1.86 -14.56
CA THR A 93 -4.32 1.32 -13.49
C THR A 93 -3.47 0.63 -12.42
N HIS A 94 -2.54 -0.24 -12.83
CA HIS A 94 -1.62 -0.88 -11.89
C HIS A 94 -0.73 0.13 -11.15
N GLN A 95 -0.31 1.21 -11.82
CA GLN A 95 0.48 2.26 -11.18
C GLN A 95 -0.31 3.03 -10.12
N LEU A 96 -1.58 3.35 -10.39
CA LEU A 96 -2.44 4.00 -9.41
C LEU A 96 -2.74 3.10 -8.20
N HIS A 97 -2.93 1.80 -8.40
CA HIS A 97 -3.06 0.86 -7.28
C HIS A 97 -1.77 0.77 -6.45
N LEU A 98 -0.60 0.79 -7.09
CA LEU A 98 0.68 0.82 -6.39
C LEU A 98 0.83 2.11 -5.58
N HIS A 99 0.49 3.27 -6.15
CA HIS A 99 0.50 4.53 -5.42
C HIS A 99 -0.49 4.52 -4.25
N ASN A 100 -1.69 3.95 -4.43
CA ASN A 100 -2.64 3.79 -3.33
C ASN A 100 -2.03 2.96 -2.18
N LEU A 101 -1.41 1.80 -2.48
CA LEU A 101 -0.69 1.01 -1.48
C LEU A 101 0.40 1.82 -0.79
N GLN A 102 1.23 2.54 -1.56
CA GLN A 102 2.29 3.38 -1.01
C GLN A 102 1.75 4.49 -0.09
N THR A 103 0.61 5.10 -0.40
CA THR A 103 -0.04 6.11 0.46
C THR A 103 -0.76 5.53 1.68
N MET A 104 -1.07 4.23 1.70
CA MET A 104 -1.60 3.55 2.89
C MET A 104 -0.50 3.13 3.84
N TYR A 105 0.68 2.81 3.31
CA TYR A 105 1.81 2.26 4.07
C TYR A 105 3.04 3.19 4.03
N SER A 106 2.84 4.50 3.86
CA SER A 106 3.93 5.49 3.72
C SER A 106 4.91 5.45 4.89
N ASP A 107 4.37 5.36 6.11
CA ASP A 107 5.15 5.38 7.34
C ASP A 107 6.00 4.13 7.46
N LEU A 108 5.41 2.98 7.14
CA LEU A 108 6.09 1.69 7.14
C LEU A 108 7.15 1.58 6.03
N LEU A 109 6.89 2.21 4.88
CA LEU A 109 7.81 2.22 3.74
C LEU A 109 8.91 3.27 3.88
N GLU A 110 8.81 4.18 4.86
CA GLU A 110 9.71 5.31 5.08
C GLU A 110 9.81 6.24 3.85
N ILE A 111 8.67 6.50 3.19
CA ILE A 111 8.61 7.37 1.99
C ILE A 111 7.53 8.44 2.13
N ASP A 112 7.77 9.58 1.49
CA ASP A 112 6.75 10.61 1.27
C ASP A 112 5.88 10.24 0.05
N ALA A 113 4.98 9.28 0.24
CA ALA A 113 4.17 8.72 -0.83
C ALA A 113 3.20 9.75 -1.44
N GLU A 114 2.64 10.64 -0.62
CA GLU A 114 1.74 11.70 -1.08
C GLU A 114 2.47 12.72 -1.96
N LYS A 115 3.66 13.19 -1.54
CA LYS A 115 4.48 14.06 -2.38
C LYS A 115 4.92 13.39 -3.66
N ASN A 116 5.31 12.11 -3.61
CA ASN A 116 5.70 11.35 -4.80
C ASN A 116 4.54 11.22 -5.79
N LEU A 117 3.32 10.97 -5.31
CA LEU A 117 2.13 10.92 -6.14
C LEU A 117 1.83 12.29 -6.78
N LYS A 118 1.87 13.38 -6.00
CA LYS A 118 1.68 14.74 -6.52
C LYS A 118 2.71 15.06 -7.60
N ASN A 119 3.99 14.77 -7.34
CA ASN A 119 5.07 14.99 -8.31
C ASN A 119 4.86 14.17 -9.59
N TRP A 120 4.39 12.93 -9.47
CA TRP A 120 4.12 12.09 -10.64
C TRP A 120 3.01 12.68 -11.52
N PHE A 121 1.91 13.16 -10.94
CA PHE A 121 0.87 13.88 -11.69
C PHE A 121 1.37 15.20 -12.29
N ALA A 122 2.29 15.89 -11.61
CA ALA A 122 2.83 17.17 -12.07
C ALA A 122 3.79 17.01 -13.25
N VAL A 123 4.65 15.99 -13.21
CA VAL A 123 5.62 15.71 -14.28
C VAL A 123 4.96 15.15 -15.53
N PHE A 124 3.85 14.43 -15.39
CA PHE A 124 3.22 13.71 -16.49
C PHE A 124 1.78 14.20 -16.76
N PRO A 125 1.57 15.23 -17.60
CA PRO A 125 0.24 15.81 -17.86
C PRO A 125 -0.80 14.82 -18.36
N GLY A 126 -0.40 13.90 -19.25
CA GLY A 126 -1.27 12.86 -19.81
C GLY A 126 -1.93 11.98 -18.75
N THR A 127 -1.30 11.85 -17.58
CA THR A 127 -1.84 11.10 -16.44
C THR A 127 -3.08 11.75 -15.84
N ARG A 128 -3.11 13.08 -15.78
CA ARG A 128 -4.25 13.86 -15.27
C ARG A 128 -5.43 13.74 -16.23
N LYS A 129 -5.16 13.85 -17.53
CA LYS A 129 -6.17 13.67 -18.58
C LYS A 129 -6.75 12.26 -18.57
N PHE A 130 -5.91 11.23 -18.58
CA PHE A 130 -6.35 9.84 -18.47
C PHE A 130 -7.19 9.61 -17.21
N TYR A 131 -6.75 10.12 -16.06
CA TYR A 131 -7.46 9.94 -14.80
C TYR A 131 -8.87 10.54 -14.82
N ARG A 132 -9.07 11.66 -15.52
CA ARG A 132 -10.38 12.29 -15.71
C ARG A 132 -11.28 11.54 -16.68
N GLU A 133 -10.73 11.11 -17.81
CA GLU A 133 -11.51 10.57 -18.93
C GLU A 133 -11.79 9.07 -18.81
N SER A 134 -10.99 8.36 -18.02
CA SER A 134 -11.15 6.92 -17.81
C SER A 134 -12.12 6.59 -16.67
N MET A 135 -12.55 5.33 -16.60
CA MET A 135 -13.42 4.83 -15.54
C MET A 135 -12.67 4.47 -14.25
N ILE A 136 -11.35 4.70 -14.18
CA ILE A 136 -10.50 4.25 -13.06
C ILE A 136 -10.93 4.82 -11.71
N ARG A 137 -11.55 6.02 -11.70
CA ARG A 137 -12.07 6.67 -10.49
C ARG A 137 -13.11 5.81 -9.77
N ASN A 138 -13.82 4.95 -10.50
CA ASN A 138 -14.82 4.05 -9.94
C ASN A 138 -14.22 2.76 -9.36
N GLU A 139 -12.99 2.42 -9.74
CA GLU A 139 -12.28 1.21 -9.28
C GLU A 139 -11.39 1.50 -8.06
N LEU A 140 -11.11 2.78 -7.78
CA LEU A 140 -10.22 3.21 -6.71
C LEU A 140 -11.00 3.51 -5.41
N PRO A 141 -10.38 3.30 -4.23
CA PRO A 141 -10.99 3.68 -2.96
C PRO A 141 -11.28 5.18 -2.88
N GLU A 142 -12.41 5.56 -2.28
CA GLU A 142 -12.86 6.96 -2.18
C GLU A 142 -11.80 7.89 -1.56
N ARG A 143 -11.08 7.43 -0.52
CA ARG A 143 -9.96 8.18 0.09
C ARG A 143 -8.92 8.55 -0.96
N PHE A 144 -8.53 7.59 -1.78
CA PHE A 144 -7.48 7.78 -2.78
C PHE A 144 -7.96 8.64 -3.94
N VAL A 145 -9.23 8.51 -4.34
CA VAL A 145 -9.84 9.39 -5.33
C VAL A 145 -9.81 10.85 -4.86
N LYS A 146 -10.23 11.12 -3.63
CA LYS A 146 -10.17 12.48 -3.04
C LYS A 146 -8.75 13.04 -3.00
N LEU A 147 -7.77 12.19 -2.73
CA LEU A 147 -6.36 12.55 -2.71
C LEU A 147 -5.87 12.96 -4.11
N CYS A 148 -6.14 12.13 -5.12
CA CYS A 148 -5.80 12.42 -6.51
C CYS A 148 -6.49 13.69 -7.02
N ASP A 149 -7.81 13.81 -6.80
CA ASP A 149 -8.61 14.98 -7.22
C ASP A 149 -8.04 16.27 -6.62
N ARG A 150 -7.63 16.24 -5.34
CA ARG A 150 -6.98 17.39 -4.67
C ARG A 150 -5.67 17.75 -5.34
N PHE A 151 -4.76 16.80 -5.55
CA PHE A 151 -3.45 17.07 -6.14
C PHE A 151 -3.55 17.56 -7.58
N ILE A 152 -4.42 16.96 -8.39
CA ILE A 152 -4.63 17.39 -9.77
C ILE A 152 -5.11 18.84 -9.79
N LYS A 153 -6.08 19.21 -8.94
CA LYS A 153 -6.58 20.58 -8.82
C LYS A 153 -5.50 21.57 -8.39
N GLU A 154 -4.66 21.20 -7.42
CA GLU A 154 -3.54 22.05 -6.98
C GLU A 154 -2.55 22.29 -8.11
N ILE A 155 -2.13 21.22 -8.81
CA ILE A 155 -1.21 21.32 -9.94
C ILE A 155 -1.79 22.23 -11.03
N GLU A 156 -3.04 22.00 -11.43
CA GLU A 156 -3.72 22.79 -12.47
C GLU A 156 -3.81 24.27 -12.11
N SER A 157 -4.04 24.59 -10.84
CA SER A 157 -4.02 25.97 -10.36
C SER A 157 -2.65 26.64 -10.46
N GLU A 158 -1.57 25.86 -10.43
CA GLU A 158 -0.18 26.36 -10.51
C GLU A 158 0.30 26.47 -11.96
N VAL A 159 -0.09 25.55 -12.86
CA VAL A 159 0.35 25.55 -14.29
C VAL A 159 -0.63 26.19 -15.27
N GLY A 160 -1.87 26.52 -14.86
CA GLY A 160 -2.83 27.23 -15.71
C GLY A 160 -3.50 26.37 -16.80
N GLU A 161 -3.62 25.07 -16.56
CA GLU A 161 -4.33 24.10 -17.40
C GLU A 161 -5.71 23.72 -16.84
#